data_AF-A0A7J3Z7Q1-F1
#
_entry.id   AF-A0A7J3Z7Q1-F1
#
_cell.length_a   1.000
_cell.length_b   1.000
_cell.length_c   1.000
_cell.angle_alpha   90.00
_cell.angle_beta   90.00
_cell.angle_gamma   90.00
#
_symmetry.space_group_name_H-M   'P 1'
#
loop_
_entity.id
_entity.type
_entity.pdbx_description
1 polymer ?
#
loop_
_entity_poly.entity_id
_entity_poly.type
_entity_poly.pdbx_seq_one_letter_code
_entity_poly.pdbx_strand_id
1 'polypeptide(L)'
;MGVGGASQYYYNTDLSQQYSSLWVSAKTRRVSGAGFYGITLLNSEGNRLYAIGINTAGRVEVWSYNVEREDGWRRLAQRPIPGYSTTNWYTIVARYEVTATTVNFYVQVYNINGIQVASLSASSRHINRFTPAYIGIDVDDVTAHFEDFITSTADPRYITVSGLAEGYRVEVLDESENLVGFVSNGESVSVSVVTDVVVGTGVDGIIRVYDAQGSLVAEYVASDCILGGDVYTLYPGLYSASFSDVFSFSNVVQLFSANVSLSLTTNTSTTLDLYVNGALVVSRGVSGSFSDSIPIPSNLLQGAQVFNVTLVFRALNPFQVVVSVLQVSGFGYFEDHVIDVHLLGSGTEIRFYNATELISASSLKPLYNVSAYVQFDGSVAIAYNSSSYVLYMVNGSGVYAWNPLGWSLETDGCRAAGPGARVEVVESFIAVLPGEPSSYVCVYDVSRDVVYNISLATYRFYKYTASAVNGSSIVFTALDSRGGVVLASLDLLTNETRQLAVVPLSCAAGLAVDGSRVYIVSCGLWRGITDVEGSGIGVWIYSARARVSSLVIIANTSAVQLLECCDRVEVYRNTLIAVDAQNILVIDRASGLEVEKRVAIYAT
;
A
#
# COMPACT_ATOMS: atom_id res chain seq x y z
N MET A 1 2.29 16.82 76.53
CA MET A 1 3.43 17.65 76.08
C MET A 1 4.51 16.70 75.64
N GLY A 2 5.13 16.96 74.50
CA GLY A 2 6.28 16.20 74.04
C GLY A 2 7.59 16.87 74.45
N VAL A 3 8.64 16.62 73.68
CA VAL A 3 10.02 17.01 74.02
C VAL A 3 10.13 18.53 74.13
N GLY A 4 10.75 19.02 75.20
CA GLY A 4 10.95 20.45 75.44
C GLY A 4 9.70 21.26 75.76
N GLY A 5 8.56 20.60 76.06
CA GLY A 5 7.28 21.25 76.34
C GLY A 5 6.39 21.45 75.12
N ALA A 6 6.98 21.39 73.92
CA ALA A 6 6.26 21.54 72.65
C ALA A 6 5.38 20.33 72.32
N SER A 7 4.41 20.52 71.42
CA SER A 7 3.57 19.45 70.88
C SER A 7 4.09 19.02 69.53
N GLN A 8 4.60 17.78 69.42
CA GLN A 8 5.10 17.20 68.18
C GLN A 8 4.14 16.16 67.61
N TYR A 9 4.00 16.18 66.28
CA TYR A 9 3.29 15.16 65.50
C TYR A 9 4.24 14.67 64.43
N TYR A 10 4.68 13.42 64.52
CA TYR A 10 5.76 12.89 63.69
C TYR A 10 5.46 11.49 63.17
N TYR A 11 6.11 11.15 62.07
CA TYR A 11 6.07 9.82 61.51
C TYR A 11 6.89 8.87 62.38
N ASN A 12 6.25 7.90 63.03
CA ASN A 12 6.85 7.02 64.05
C ASN A 12 7.63 5.83 63.44
N THR A 13 8.38 6.09 62.37
CA THR A 13 9.31 5.14 61.75
C THR A 13 10.72 5.68 61.92
N ASP A 14 11.64 4.89 62.46
CA ASP A 14 13.03 5.31 62.66
C ASP A 14 13.78 5.37 61.32
N LEU A 15 14.10 6.59 60.89
CA LEU A 15 14.81 6.90 59.67
C LEU A 15 16.33 7.02 59.86
N SER A 16 16.83 7.01 61.11
CA SER A 16 18.22 7.36 61.42
C SER A 16 19.23 6.36 60.90
N GLN A 17 18.82 5.10 60.68
CA GLN A 17 19.66 4.05 60.11
C GLN A 17 19.72 4.11 58.57
N GLN A 18 18.73 4.74 57.93
CA GLN A 18 18.59 4.74 56.48
C GLN A 18 19.14 6.02 55.85
N TYR A 19 19.03 7.16 56.54
CA TYR A 19 19.32 8.46 55.94
C TYR A 19 20.20 9.35 56.84
N SER A 20 21.36 9.75 56.32
CA SER A 20 22.19 10.82 56.88
C SER A 20 21.82 12.21 56.35
N SER A 21 20.95 12.29 55.34
CA SER A 21 20.45 13.55 54.77
C SER A 21 19.05 13.32 54.21
N LEU A 22 18.11 14.20 54.55
CA LEU A 22 16.80 14.29 53.92
C LEU A 22 16.38 15.74 53.76
N TRP A 23 15.51 15.97 52.79
CA TRP A 23 14.69 17.15 52.69
C TRP A 23 13.37 16.93 53.42
N VAL A 24 12.86 17.99 54.01
CA VAL A 24 11.58 18.05 54.69
C VAL A 24 10.90 19.34 54.27
N SER A 25 9.64 19.26 53.87
CA SER A 25 8.83 20.44 53.54
C SER A 25 7.51 20.39 54.30
N ALA A 26 7.03 21.56 54.70
CA ALA A 26 5.69 21.73 55.26
C ALA A 26 5.16 23.14 54.96
N LYS A 27 3.90 23.23 54.57
CA LYS A 27 3.17 24.48 54.46
C LYS A 27 2.53 24.78 55.80
N THR A 28 2.73 25.99 56.31
CA THR A 28 2.34 26.34 57.69
C THR A 28 1.64 27.70 57.73
N ARG A 29 0.65 27.85 58.62
CA ARG A 29 -0.02 29.13 58.88
C ARG A 29 -0.38 29.26 60.34
N ARG A 30 -0.03 30.39 60.95
CA ARG A 30 -0.45 30.73 62.31
C ARG A 30 -1.96 30.99 62.37
N VAL A 31 -2.61 30.51 63.42
CA VAL A 31 -4.01 30.81 63.74
C VAL A 31 -4.09 31.80 64.91
N SER A 32 -3.45 31.48 66.04
CA SER A 32 -3.50 32.26 67.28
C SER A 32 -2.33 31.92 68.21
N GLY A 33 -2.21 32.59 69.36
CA GLY A 33 -1.13 32.35 70.35
C GLY A 33 0.19 33.06 70.03
N ALA A 34 1.22 32.89 70.85
CA ALA A 34 2.52 33.55 70.71
C ALA A 34 3.63 32.53 71.02
N GLY A 35 4.38 32.13 70.00
CA GLY A 35 5.31 31.02 70.11
C GLY A 35 5.93 30.61 68.78
N PHE A 36 6.06 29.31 68.55
CA PHE A 36 6.82 28.72 67.44
C PHE A 36 6.04 27.59 66.76
N TYR A 37 6.13 27.50 65.43
CA TYR A 37 5.51 26.44 64.64
C TYR A 37 6.38 26.08 63.45
N GLY A 38 6.54 24.78 63.16
CA GLY A 38 7.39 24.34 62.06
C GLY A 38 7.61 22.83 61.98
N ILE A 39 8.80 22.47 61.51
CA ILE A 39 9.30 21.12 61.32
C ILE A 39 10.10 20.70 62.55
N THR A 40 9.94 19.45 62.97
CA THR A 40 10.65 18.88 64.10
C THR A 40 11.46 17.64 63.69
N LEU A 41 12.64 17.51 64.27
CA LEU A 41 13.56 16.39 64.07
C LEU A 41 13.94 15.81 65.45
N LEU A 42 13.59 14.55 65.70
CA LEU A 42 13.76 13.88 66.99
C LEU A 42 14.83 12.79 66.89
N ASN A 43 15.54 12.54 67.99
CA ASN A 43 16.36 11.34 68.11
C ASN A 43 15.51 10.08 68.38
N SER A 44 16.12 8.91 68.26
CA SER A 44 15.47 7.61 68.47
C SER A 44 14.96 7.43 69.90
N GLU A 45 15.61 8.05 70.89
CA GLU A 45 15.16 8.03 72.28
C GLU A 45 14.03 9.02 72.59
N GLY A 46 13.69 9.92 71.66
CA GLY A 46 12.63 10.91 71.84
C GLY A 46 12.88 11.87 73.01
N ASN A 47 14.14 12.22 73.28
CA ASN A 47 14.53 13.14 74.38
C ASN A 47 15.44 14.29 73.93
N ARG A 48 15.79 14.34 72.64
CA ARG A 48 16.53 15.43 71.99
C ARG A 48 15.82 15.82 70.71
N LEU A 49 15.88 17.10 70.39
CA LEU A 49 15.09 17.67 69.31
C LEU A 49 15.83 18.81 68.61
N TYR A 50 15.68 18.90 67.29
CA TYR A 50 15.91 20.12 66.52
C TYR A 50 14.57 20.64 66.01
N ALA A 51 14.27 21.91 66.25
CA ALA A 51 13.06 22.58 65.75
C ALA A 51 13.45 23.56 64.66
N ILE A 52 12.77 23.53 63.51
CA ILE A 52 13.01 24.38 62.34
C ILE A 52 11.69 25.01 61.93
N GLY A 53 11.51 26.30 62.16
CA GLY A 53 10.17 26.86 62.10
C GLY A 53 10.12 28.37 62.15
N ILE A 54 8.90 28.91 62.13
CA ILE A 54 8.64 30.34 62.16
C ILE A 54 8.14 30.70 63.56
N ASN A 55 8.77 31.69 64.18
CA ASN A 55 8.24 32.26 65.41
C ASN A 55 7.22 33.37 65.12
N THR A 56 6.39 33.69 66.11
CA THR A 56 5.33 34.69 65.94
C THR A 56 5.84 36.13 65.79
N ALA A 57 7.14 36.37 65.94
CA ALA A 57 7.81 37.64 65.62
C ALA A 57 8.24 37.73 64.15
N GLY A 58 7.86 36.76 63.31
CA GLY A 58 8.14 36.76 61.87
C GLY A 58 9.58 36.42 61.55
N ARG A 59 10.16 35.46 62.26
CA ARG A 59 11.53 34.97 62.01
C ARG A 59 11.49 33.48 61.80
N VAL A 60 12.21 33.02 60.79
CA VAL A 60 12.56 31.61 60.70
C VAL A 60 13.75 31.33 61.61
N GLU A 61 13.67 30.28 62.42
CA GLU A 61 14.65 29.94 63.44
C GLU A 61 14.96 28.44 63.43
N VAL A 62 16.18 28.11 63.83
CA VAL A 62 16.58 26.73 64.13
C VAL A 62 16.97 26.66 65.61
N TRP A 63 16.32 25.77 66.34
CA TRP A 63 16.53 25.53 67.76
C TRP A 63 16.96 24.09 68.00
N SER A 64 17.57 23.86 69.15
CA SER A 64 17.85 22.53 69.67
C SER A 64 17.40 22.44 71.13
N TYR A 65 16.89 21.28 71.54
CA TYR A 65 16.54 20.97 72.93
C TYR A 65 17.31 19.74 73.40
N ASN A 66 17.93 19.85 74.58
CA ASN A 66 18.74 18.79 75.18
C ASN A 66 19.94 18.32 74.32
N VAL A 67 20.37 19.18 73.37
CA VAL A 67 21.56 18.96 72.52
C VAL A 67 22.69 19.85 73.00
N GLU A 68 22.57 21.16 72.79
CA GLU A 68 23.59 22.16 73.15
C GLU A 68 23.53 22.57 74.63
N ARG A 69 22.40 22.31 75.29
CA ARG A 69 22.15 22.59 76.70
C ARG A 69 21.30 21.48 77.29
N GLU A 70 21.77 20.86 78.37
CA GLU A 70 21.02 19.84 79.12
C GLU A 70 19.70 20.42 79.63
N ASP A 71 18.60 19.69 79.40
CA ASP A 71 17.23 20.05 79.75
C ASP A 71 16.80 21.47 79.33
N GLY A 72 17.37 21.98 78.24
CA GLY A 72 17.16 23.35 77.83
C GLY A 72 17.18 23.58 76.32
N TRP A 73 16.52 24.65 75.92
CA TRP A 73 16.51 25.16 74.56
C TRP A 73 17.75 26.00 74.25
N ARG A 74 18.28 25.86 73.04
CA ARG A 74 19.34 26.70 72.47
C ARG A 74 19.06 27.01 71.01
N ARG A 75 19.01 28.30 70.67
CA ARG A 75 18.90 28.76 69.29
C ARG A 75 20.24 28.61 68.58
N LEU A 76 20.22 27.96 67.42
CA LEU A 76 21.37 27.79 66.54
C LEU A 76 21.46 28.95 65.54
N ALA A 77 20.34 29.35 64.95
CA ALA A 77 20.29 30.45 63.99
C ALA A 77 18.89 31.08 63.90
N GLN A 78 18.80 32.29 63.35
CA GLN A 78 17.55 32.98 63.02
C GLN A 78 17.70 33.95 61.85
N ARG A 79 16.62 34.18 61.11
CA ARG A 79 16.53 35.19 60.05
C ARG A 79 15.13 35.82 60.03
N PRO A 80 15.00 37.16 59.91
CA PRO A 80 13.69 37.79 59.74
C PRO A 80 13.08 37.43 58.38
N ILE A 81 11.75 37.32 58.35
CA ILE A 81 10.93 37.16 57.13
C ILE A 81 10.37 38.53 56.77
N PRO A 82 10.86 39.19 55.70
CA PRO A 82 10.36 40.50 55.28
C PRO A 82 8.86 40.43 54.96
N GLY A 83 8.09 41.37 55.49
CA GLY A 83 6.64 41.41 55.26
C GLY A 83 5.88 40.22 55.87
N TYR A 84 6.40 39.62 56.95
CA TYR A 84 5.70 38.54 57.65
C TYR A 84 4.26 38.94 58.00
N SER A 85 3.31 38.08 57.67
CA SER A 85 1.90 38.21 58.00
C SER A 85 1.40 36.93 58.64
N THR A 86 0.65 37.07 59.72
CA THR A 86 0.07 35.93 60.45
C THR A 86 -1.05 35.24 59.69
N THR A 87 -1.64 35.89 58.69
CA THR A 87 -2.73 35.34 57.87
C THR A 87 -2.23 34.55 56.67
N ASN A 88 -0.93 34.64 56.36
CA ASN A 88 -0.36 34.04 55.16
C ASN A 88 0.12 32.61 55.43
N TRP A 89 -0.03 31.75 54.43
CA TRP A 89 0.67 30.48 54.36
C TRP A 89 2.14 30.70 53.97
N TYR A 90 3.02 29.92 54.58
CA TYR A 90 4.44 29.85 54.25
C TYR A 90 4.86 28.40 54.06
N THR A 91 5.61 28.11 53.00
CA THR A 91 6.24 26.81 52.79
C THR A 91 7.64 26.85 53.36
N ILE A 92 7.91 26.01 54.36
CA ILE A 92 9.24 25.81 54.94
C ILE A 92 9.86 24.60 54.25
N VAL A 93 10.99 24.78 53.59
CA VAL A 93 11.78 23.71 53.00
C VAL A 93 13.10 23.64 53.75
N ALA A 94 13.36 22.50 54.40
CA ALA A 94 14.57 22.26 55.16
C ALA A 94 15.30 21.04 54.64
N ARG A 95 16.62 21.10 54.57
CA ARG A 95 17.49 19.93 54.39
C ARG A 95 18.38 19.80 55.61
N TYR A 96 18.48 18.60 56.16
CA TYR A 96 19.53 18.29 57.12
C TYR A 96 20.61 17.45 56.47
N GLU A 97 21.86 17.60 56.93
CA GLU A 97 22.99 16.75 56.55
C GLU A 97 23.81 16.39 57.79
N VAL A 98 23.90 15.11 58.09
CA VAL A 98 24.65 14.57 59.21
C VAL A 98 26.01 14.08 58.74
N THR A 99 27.04 14.57 59.40
CA THR A 99 28.43 14.11 59.24
C THR A 99 28.91 13.50 60.55
N ALA A 100 30.12 12.93 60.54
CA ALA A 100 30.71 12.38 61.75
C ALA A 100 30.78 13.37 62.93
N THR A 101 30.90 14.68 62.68
CA THR A 101 31.12 15.71 63.72
C THR A 101 30.06 16.80 63.78
N THR A 102 29.17 16.89 62.80
CA THR A 102 28.25 18.02 62.64
C THR A 102 26.92 17.59 62.05
N VAL A 103 25.82 18.17 62.53
CA VAL A 103 24.52 18.18 61.83
C VAL A 103 24.33 19.57 61.25
N ASN A 104 24.23 19.68 59.92
CA ASN A 104 23.98 20.92 59.20
C ASN A 104 22.52 21.02 58.82
N PHE A 105 21.99 22.24 58.81
CA PHE A 105 20.62 22.56 58.41
C PHE A 105 20.66 23.67 57.36
N TYR A 106 19.88 23.50 56.29
CA TYR A 106 19.67 24.50 55.24
C TYR A 106 18.18 24.72 55.13
N VAL A 107 17.72 25.93 55.42
CA VAL A 107 16.29 26.24 55.51
C VAL A 107 15.96 27.39 54.58
N GLN A 108 14.89 27.23 53.83
CA GLN A 108 14.32 28.24 52.95
C GLN A 108 12.83 28.38 53.28
N VAL A 109 12.34 29.60 53.24
CA VAL A 109 10.92 29.91 53.47
C VAL A 109 10.39 30.63 52.25
N TYR A 110 9.27 30.15 51.74
CA TYR A 110 8.56 30.68 50.58
C TYR A 110 7.20 31.23 51.01
N ASN A 111 6.76 32.30 50.35
CA ASN A 111 5.39 32.79 50.52
C ASN A 111 4.41 32.03 49.60
N ILE A 112 3.12 32.39 49.68
CA ILE A 112 2.05 31.77 48.87
C ILE A 112 2.24 31.87 47.35
N ASN A 113 3.07 32.81 46.88
CA ASN A 113 3.38 32.97 45.45
C ASN A 113 4.65 32.21 45.04
N GLY A 114 5.20 31.37 45.92
CA GLY A 114 6.43 30.61 45.66
C GLY A 114 7.70 31.45 45.64
N ILE A 115 7.65 32.70 46.15
CA ILE A 115 8.83 33.57 46.23
C ILE A 115 9.57 33.27 47.53
N GLN A 116 10.87 33.01 47.43
CA GLN A 116 11.72 32.82 48.62
C GLN A 116 11.81 34.13 49.40
N VAL A 117 11.29 34.14 50.62
CA VAL A 117 11.26 35.32 51.51
C VAL A 117 12.33 35.26 52.60
N ALA A 118 12.83 34.08 52.94
CA ALA A 118 13.97 33.94 53.85
C ALA A 118 14.78 32.67 53.54
N SER A 119 16.05 32.70 53.90
CA SER A 119 16.89 31.51 53.99
C SER A 119 17.89 31.65 55.13
N LEU A 120 18.28 30.52 55.72
CA LEU A 120 19.31 30.44 56.75
C LEU A 120 20.01 29.08 56.72
N SER A 121 21.26 29.06 57.16
CA SER A 121 21.98 27.83 57.47
C SER A 121 22.32 27.79 58.96
N ALA A 122 22.27 26.61 59.56
CA ALA A 122 22.62 26.38 60.95
C ALA A 122 23.45 25.09 61.07
N SER A 123 24.18 24.93 62.17
CA SER A 123 24.85 23.66 62.46
C SER A 123 24.94 23.40 63.96
N SER A 124 24.94 22.11 64.32
CA SER A 124 25.14 21.59 65.67
C SER A 124 26.41 20.75 65.67
N ARG A 125 27.41 21.15 66.47
CA ARG A 125 28.69 20.43 66.64
C ARG A 125 28.85 19.78 68.02
N HIS A 126 27.83 19.90 68.88
CA HIS A 126 27.88 19.35 70.23
C HIS A 126 28.04 17.83 70.24
N ILE A 127 28.57 17.29 71.34
CA ILE A 127 28.73 15.85 71.53
C ILE A 127 27.38 15.11 71.56
N ASN A 128 26.31 15.79 71.97
CA ASN A 128 24.95 15.25 72.02
C ASN A 128 24.16 15.38 70.69
N ARG A 129 24.81 15.83 69.62
CA ARG A 129 24.19 15.84 68.27
C ARG A 129 23.73 14.42 67.91
N PHE A 130 22.72 14.32 67.06
CA PHE A 130 22.14 13.04 66.68
C PHE A 130 21.74 13.03 65.20
N THR A 131 21.67 11.84 64.61
CA THR A 131 21.00 11.64 63.33
C THR A 131 19.50 11.61 63.59
N PRO A 132 18.69 12.48 62.94
CA PRO A 132 17.24 12.44 63.10
C PRO A 132 16.67 11.04 62.85
N ALA A 133 15.94 10.52 63.81
CA ALA A 133 15.22 9.25 63.73
C ALA A 133 13.76 9.49 63.32
N TYR A 134 13.12 10.51 63.89
CA TYR A 134 11.74 10.84 63.56
C TYR A 134 11.64 12.28 63.05
N ILE A 135 10.77 12.47 62.08
CA ILE A 135 10.54 13.75 61.41
C ILE A 135 9.05 14.06 61.47
N GLY A 136 8.72 15.31 61.75
CA GLY A 136 7.33 15.74 61.85
C GLY A 136 7.17 17.24 61.86
N ILE A 137 6.06 17.67 62.44
CA ILE A 137 5.70 19.07 62.68
C ILE A 137 5.59 19.33 64.17
N ASP A 138 5.85 20.56 64.60
CA ASP A 138 5.70 20.96 65.98
C ASP A 138 5.10 22.35 66.17
N VAL A 139 4.48 22.52 67.35
CA VAL A 139 4.01 23.81 67.86
C VAL A 139 4.40 23.98 69.32
N ASP A 140 4.77 25.21 69.68
CA ASP A 140 5.08 25.63 71.05
C ASP A 140 4.35 26.94 71.35
N ASP A 141 3.48 26.96 72.37
CA ASP A 141 2.64 28.10 72.79
C ASP A 141 1.85 28.82 71.67
N VAL A 142 1.55 28.12 70.58
CA VAL A 142 0.87 28.64 69.39
C VAL A 142 -0.13 27.63 68.82
N THR A 143 -1.16 28.12 68.14
CA THR A 143 -2.01 27.29 67.26
C THR A 143 -1.65 27.60 65.81
N ALA A 144 -1.36 26.56 65.02
CA ALA A 144 -1.01 26.66 63.61
C ALA A 144 -1.67 25.52 62.81
N HIS A 145 -1.89 25.77 61.52
CA HIS A 145 -2.26 24.76 60.54
C HIS A 145 -1.02 24.31 59.77
N PHE A 146 -1.05 23.04 59.34
CA PHE A 146 -0.03 22.43 58.51
C PHE A 146 -0.67 21.68 57.35
N GLU A 147 -0.09 21.84 56.17
CA GLU A 147 -0.46 21.17 54.92
C GLU A 147 0.83 20.74 54.20
N ASP A 148 0.69 19.86 53.20
CA ASP A 148 1.75 19.47 52.26
C ASP A 148 3.06 19.01 52.94
N PHE A 149 2.93 18.24 54.03
CA PHE A 149 4.08 17.67 54.71
C PHE A 149 4.68 16.54 53.89
N ILE A 150 5.96 16.67 53.54
CA ILE A 150 6.70 15.64 52.82
C ILE A 150 8.13 15.52 53.34
N THR A 151 8.64 14.28 53.33
CA THR A 151 10.07 13.98 53.44
C THR A 151 10.56 13.41 52.12
N SER A 152 11.69 13.90 51.60
CA SER A 152 12.22 13.47 50.30
C SER A 152 13.74 13.32 50.31
N THR A 153 14.25 12.37 49.53
CA THR A 153 15.69 12.26 49.23
C THR A 153 16.15 13.23 48.16
N ALA A 154 15.21 13.79 47.39
CA ALA A 154 15.43 14.82 46.39
C ALA A 154 14.87 16.16 46.88
N ASP A 155 15.18 17.24 46.17
CA ASP A 155 14.73 18.58 46.52
C ASP A 155 13.21 18.74 46.27
N PRO A 156 12.39 18.91 47.32
CA PRO A 156 10.93 18.90 47.19
C PRO A 156 10.40 20.18 46.53
N ARG A 157 11.25 21.17 46.26
CA ARG A 157 10.84 22.38 45.55
C ARG A 157 10.54 22.11 44.07
N TYR A 158 11.01 21.00 43.53
CA TYR A 158 10.91 20.69 42.11
C TYR A 158 10.45 19.26 41.89
N ILE A 159 9.64 19.02 40.86
CA ILE A 159 9.58 17.70 40.23
C ILE A 159 10.53 17.67 39.04
N THR A 160 11.02 16.49 38.68
CA THR A 160 11.81 16.29 37.46
C THR A 160 10.97 15.58 36.42
N VAL A 161 10.92 16.10 35.19
CA VAL A 161 10.26 15.43 34.07
C VAL A 161 11.30 15.15 32.99
N SER A 162 11.49 13.88 32.63
CA SER A 162 12.49 13.40 31.68
C SER A 162 11.86 12.72 30.46
N GLY A 163 12.67 12.41 29.44
CA GLY A 163 12.20 11.75 28.22
C GLY A 163 11.51 12.73 27.26
N LEU A 164 11.79 14.02 27.40
CA LEU A 164 11.24 15.09 26.57
C LEU A 164 12.13 15.29 25.34
N ALA A 165 11.54 15.76 24.24
CA ALA A 165 12.33 16.27 23.12
C ALA A 165 12.63 17.76 23.33
N GLU A 166 13.64 18.27 22.61
CA GLU A 166 13.98 19.69 22.65
C GLU A 166 12.77 20.57 22.27
N GLY A 167 12.60 21.68 23.00
CA GLY A 167 11.50 22.63 22.81
C GLY A 167 10.18 22.26 23.50
N TYR A 168 10.09 21.09 24.15
CA TYR A 168 8.88 20.71 24.88
C TYR A 168 8.67 21.61 26.11
N ARG A 169 7.40 21.81 26.46
CA ARG A 169 6.95 22.55 27.65
C ARG A 169 6.21 21.61 28.58
N VAL A 170 6.50 21.69 29.88
CA VAL A 170 5.79 20.96 30.93
C VAL A 170 5.07 21.94 31.83
N GLU A 171 3.80 21.65 32.10
CA GLU A 171 2.94 22.35 33.06
C GLU A 171 2.50 21.37 34.16
N VAL A 172 2.53 21.85 35.40
CA VAL A 172 1.96 21.15 36.56
C VAL A 172 0.80 21.99 37.07
N LEU A 173 -0.35 21.35 37.21
CA LEU A 173 -1.60 21.98 37.63
C LEU A 173 -2.19 21.25 38.84
N ASP A 174 -2.93 22.01 39.67
CA ASP A 174 -3.75 21.45 40.75
C ASP A 174 -5.05 20.81 40.20
N GLU A 175 -5.87 20.24 41.09
CA GLU A 175 -7.14 19.58 40.73
C GLU A 175 -8.19 20.52 40.12
N SER A 176 -8.02 21.83 40.32
CA SER A 176 -8.87 22.88 39.77
C SER A 176 -8.29 23.49 38.47
N GLU A 177 -7.26 22.87 37.91
CA GLU A 177 -6.49 23.34 36.75
C GLU A 177 -5.79 24.69 36.95
N ASN A 178 -5.52 25.11 38.19
CA ASN A 178 -4.65 26.27 38.42
C ASN A 178 -3.20 25.87 38.23
N LEU A 179 -2.43 26.75 37.60
CA LEU A 179 -1.02 26.52 37.34
C LEU A 179 -0.20 26.58 38.64
N VAL A 180 0.43 25.46 38.98
CA VAL A 180 1.39 25.36 40.10
C VAL A 180 2.78 25.79 39.62
N GLY A 181 3.19 25.30 38.46
CA GLY A 181 4.48 25.62 37.87
C GLY A 181 4.60 25.17 36.42
N PHE A 182 5.56 25.75 35.70
CA PHE A 182 5.88 25.33 34.34
C PHE A 182 7.35 25.58 34.01
N VAL A 183 7.84 24.89 32.99
CA VAL A 183 9.16 25.10 32.41
C VAL A 183 9.12 24.72 30.94
N SER A 184 9.95 25.37 30.13
CA SER A 184 10.18 25.00 28.74
C SER A 184 11.66 24.76 28.50
N ASN A 185 11.95 23.84 27.57
CA ASN A 185 13.26 23.49 27.04
C ASN A 185 14.09 22.53 27.91
N GLY A 186 14.48 21.42 27.29
CA GLY A 186 15.39 20.42 27.83
C GLY A 186 14.84 19.00 27.66
N GLU A 187 15.72 18.02 27.52
CA GLU A 187 15.33 16.60 27.48
C GLU A 187 14.91 16.07 28.86
N SER A 188 15.37 16.76 29.90
CA SER A 188 14.96 16.61 31.29
C SER A 188 14.86 17.99 31.90
N VAL A 189 13.74 18.28 32.55
CA VAL A 189 13.42 19.61 33.10
C VAL A 189 13.01 19.50 34.56
N SER A 190 13.26 20.56 35.32
CA SER A 190 12.82 20.67 36.71
C SER A 190 11.73 21.73 36.83
N VAL A 191 10.51 21.30 37.17
CA VAL A 191 9.36 22.19 37.32
C VAL A 191 9.22 22.54 38.80
N SER A 192 9.23 23.84 39.12
CA SER A 192 9.03 24.30 40.51
C SER A 192 7.59 24.04 40.95
N VAL A 193 7.44 23.34 42.08
CA VAL A 193 6.15 23.07 42.74
C VAL A 193 6.11 23.63 44.17
N VAL A 194 7.01 24.56 44.51
CA VAL A 194 7.14 25.08 45.90
C VAL A 194 5.89 25.79 46.46
N THR A 195 5.01 26.26 45.58
CA THR A 195 3.69 26.82 45.93
C THR A 195 2.74 25.76 46.47
N ASP A 196 2.94 24.50 46.04
CA ASP A 196 2.08 23.36 46.32
C ASP A 196 2.88 22.05 46.18
N VAL A 197 3.67 21.75 47.22
CA VAL A 197 4.71 20.70 47.17
C VAL A 197 4.09 19.28 47.13
N VAL A 198 2.88 19.14 47.66
CA VAL A 198 2.00 18.00 47.42
C VAL A 198 0.87 18.56 46.56
N VAL A 199 0.97 18.37 45.25
CA VAL A 199 0.11 19.11 44.31
C VAL A 199 -1.35 18.70 44.47
N GLY A 200 -2.21 19.72 44.53
CA GLY A 200 -3.65 19.61 44.63
C GLY A 200 -4.13 19.09 45.98
N THR A 201 -5.10 18.17 45.98
CA THR A 201 -5.56 17.54 47.24
C THR A 201 -4.71 16.34 47.69
N GLY A 202 -3.57 16.10 47.04
CA GLY A 202 -2.79 14.87 47.18
C GLY A 202 -3.34 13.70 46.35
N VAL A 203 -4.43 13.91 45.62
CA VAL A 203 -4.89 13.07 44.52
C VAL A 203 -5.40 14.04 43.44
N ASP A 204 -5.34 13.63 42.17
CA ASP A 204 -5.90 14.40 41.05
C ASP A 204 -5.06 15.61 40.56
N GLY A 205 -3.78 15.71 40.95
CA GLY A 205 -2.87 16.65 40.31
C GLY A 205 -2.59 16.30 38.84
N ILE A 206 -2.26 17.30 38.01
CA ILE A 206 -2.13 17.12 36.55
C ILE A 206 -0.74 17.54 36.06
N ILE A 207 -0.12 16.71 35.22
CA ILE A 207 1.06 17.08 34.41
C ILE A 207 0.66 17.11 32.95
N ARG A 208 0.82 18.26 32.29
CA ARG A 208 0.62 18.42 30.84
C ARG A 208 1.96 18.63 30.15
N VAL A 209 2.18 17.94 29.03
CA VAL A 209 3.35 18.11 28.18
C VAL A 209 2.90 18.60 26.81
N TYR A 210 3.52 19.68 26.35
CA TYR A 210 3.27 20.28 25.04
C TYR A 210 4.53 20.18 24.18
N ASP A 211 4.36 19.97 22.88
CA ASP A 211 5.45 20.03 21.92
C ASP A 211 5.94 21.47 21.69
N ALA A 212 6.98 21.62 20.86
CA ALA A 212 7.59 22.90 20.51
C ALA A 212 6.63 23.83 19.74
N GLN A 213 5.53 23.31 19.19
CA GLN A 213 4.50 24.08 18.48
C GLN A 213 3.35 24.48 19.41
N GLY A 214 3.34 24.01 20.67
CA GLY A 214 2.33 24.28 21.66
C GLY A 214 1.14 23.31 21.64
N SER A 215 1.24 22.18 20.92
CA SER A 215 0.22 21.13 20.91
C SER A 215 0.39 20.23 22.14
N LEU A 216 -0.69 19.88 22.82
CA LEU A 216 -0.68 18.91 23.93
C LEU A 216 -0.31 17.53 23.39
N VAL A 217 0.78 16.94 23.88
CA VAL A 217 1.26 15.60 23.45
C VAL A 217 1.09 14.53 24.52
N ALA A 218 0.97 14.92 25.79
CA ALA A 218 0.66 14.01 26.88
C ALA A 218 -0.03 14.75 28.04
N GLU A 219 -0.93 14.06 28.71
CA GLU A 219 -1.54 14.48 29.96
C GLU A 219 -1.48 13.30 30.93
N TYR A 220 -0.95 13.55 32.12
CA TYR A 220 -0.98 12.61 33.23
C TYR A 220 -1.83 13.21 34.34
N VAL A 221 -3.00 12.61 34.56
CA VAL A 221 -3.83 12.88 35.73
C VAL A 221 -3.43 11.85 36.78
N ALA A 222 -2.85 12.33 37.87
CA ALA A 222 -2.24 11.46 38.85
C ALA A 222 -3.32 10.70 39.64
N SER A 223 -3.23 9.37 39.64
CA SER A 223 -4.08 8.52 40.48
C SER A 223 -3.65 8.52 41.96
N ASP A 224 -2.57 9.24 42.28
CA ASP A 224 -1.96 9.44 43.59
C ASP A 224 -1.38 10.88 43.64
N CYS A 225 -0.66 11.26 44.70
CA CYS A 225 -0.03 12.56 44.82
C CYS A 225 0.99 12.83 43.71
N ILE A 226 1.05 14.07 43.20
CA ILE A 226 2.28 14.58 42.57
C ILE A 226 3.12 15.22 43.66
N LEU A 227 4.25 14.61 43.97
CA LEU A 227 5.09 15.01 45.10
C LEU A 227 6.35 15.73 44.62
N GLY A 228 6.68 16.86 45.26
CA GLY A 228 7.96 17.50 45.09
C GLY A 228 9.12 16.54 45.38
N GLY A 229 10.10 16.52 44.47
CA GLY A 229 11.24 15.62 44.49
C GLY A 229 11.06 14.36 43.64
N ASP A 230 9.84 14.08 43.17
CA ASP A 230 9.58 12.94 42.29
C ASP A 230 10.12 13.16 40.87
N VAL A 231 10.28 12.03 40.17
CA VAL A 231 10.71 11.97 38.79
C VAL A 231 9.61 11.33 37.95
N TYR A 232 9.17 12.04 36.92
CA TYR A 232 8.23 11.56 35.91
C TYR A 232 8.98 11.37 34.60
N THR A 233 8.67 10.32 33.86
CA THR A 233 9.29 10.05 32.57
C THR A 233 8.23 9.96 31.49
N LEU A 234 8.33 10.82 30.47
CA LEU A 234 7.58 10.67 29.25
C LEU A 234 8.21 9.54 28.44
N TYR A 235 7.47 8.44 28.27
CA TYR A 235 7.81 7.42 27.30
C TYR A 235 7.12 7.76 25.98
N PRO A 236 7.88 8.04 24.89
CA PRO A 236 7.27 8.20 23.58
C PRO A 236 6.54 6.90 23.22
N GLY A 237 5.20 6.97 23.16
CA GLY A 237 4.38 5.85 22.72
C GLY A 237 4.68 5.53 21.25
N LEU A 238 4.62 4.25 20.89
CA LEU A 238 4.64 3.88 19.48
C LEU A 238 3.28 4.22 18.87
N TYR A 239 3.17 5.40 18.28
CA TYR A 239 2.01 5.78 17.50
C TYR A 239 1.96 4.93 16.25
N SER A 240 0.78 4.42 15.91
CA SER A 240 0.58 3.70 14.66
C SER A 240 -0.70 4.16 13.98
N ALA A 241 -0.64 4.23 12.65
CA ALA A 241 -1.80 4.50 11.80
C ALA A 241 -1.78 3.47 10.68
N SER A 242 -2.95 2.92 10.35
CA SER A 242 -3.10 1.97 9.26
C SER A 242 -4.11 2.48 8.24
N PHE A 243 -3.75 2.39 6.97
CA PHE A 243 -4.65 2.61 5.85
C PHE A 243 -4.78 1.29 5.08
N SER A 244 -5.97 0.94 4.61
CA SER A 244 -6.16 -0.26 3.77
C SER A 244 -7.14 0.03 2.66
N ASP A 245 -6.84 -0.50 1.48
CA ASP A 245 -7.70 -0.41 0.31
C ASP A 245 -7.60 -1.69 -0.52
N VAL A 246 -8.60 -1.93 -1.36
CA VAL A 246 -8.72 -3.13 -2.18
C VAL A 246 -8.72 -2.74 -3.65
N PHE A 247 -7.71 -3.23 -4.37
CA PHE A 247 -7.58 -3.03 -5.80
C PHE A 247 -7.93 -4.33 -6.52
N SER A 248 -8.84 -4.27 -7.47
CA SER A 248 -9.20 -5.42 -8.29
C SER A 248 -8.93 -5.12 -9.76
N PHE A 249 -8.29 -6.05 -10.45
CA PHE A 249 -8.29 -6.05 -11.91
C PHE A 249 -9.50 -6.84 -12.40
N SER A 250 -10.33 -6.22 -13.23
CA SER A 250 -11.39 -6.94 -13.94
C SER A 250 -10.80 -7.78 -15.06
N ASN A 251 -11.34 -8.98 -15.24
CA ASN A 251 -11.09 -9.82 -16.41
C ASN A 251 -9.61 -10.19 -16.57
N VAL A 252 -8.87 -10.49 -15.50
CA VAL A 252 -7.47 -10.95 -15.59
C VAL A 252 -7.42 -12.47 -15.68
N VAL A 253 -6.86 -13.02 -16.75
CA VAL A 253 -6.51 -14.44 -16.85
C VAL A 253 -5.23 -14.72 -16.06
N GLN A 254 -4.21 -13.86 -16.19
CA GLN A 254 -2.94 -13.99 -15.46
C GLN A 254 -2.16 -12.67 -15.42
N LEU A 255 -1.60 -12.29 -14.27
CA LEU A 255 -0.65 -11.17 -14.14
C LEU A 255 0.80 -11.66 -14.19
N PHE A 256 1.65 -10.95 -14.93
CA PHE A 256 3.09 -11.21 -15.01
C PHE A 256 3.90 -10.28 -14.10
N SER A 257 3.43 -9.04 -13.96
CA SER A 257 4.01 -8.05 -13.06
C SER A 257 2.92 -7.13 -12.54
N ALA A 258 3.10 -6.63 -11.33
CA ALA A 258 2.29 -5.56 -10.79
C ALA A 258 3.13 -4.70 -9.85
N ASN A 259 2.78 -3.42 -9.73
CA ASN A 259 3.44 -2.46 -8.87
C ASN A 259 2.38 -1.70 -8.07
N VAL A 260 2.68 -1.47 -6.79
CA VAL A 260 1.98 -0.48 -5.97
C VAL A 260 2.67 0.86 -6.18
N SER A 261 1.99 1.84 -6.79
CA SER A 261 2.47 3.22 -6.79
C SER A 261 1.91 3.95 -5.58
N LEU A 262 2.80 4.55 -4.81
CA LEU A 262 2.49 5.23 -3.56
C LEU A 262 3.09 6.63 -3.58
N SER A 263 2.29 7.64 -3.27
CA SER A 263 2.75 8.99 -2.97
C SER A 263 2.11 9.47 -1.67
N LEU A 264 2.93 10.01 -0.78
CA LEU A 264 2.49 10.47 0.54
C LEU A 264 3.35 11.61 1.06
N THR A 265 2.81 12.32 2.05
CA THR A 265 3.53 13.32 2.83
C THR A 265 3.36 13.03 4.31
N THR A 266 4.44 13.15 5.09
CA THR A 266 4.42 13.05 6.55
C THR A 266 5.10 14.25 7.20
N ASN A 267 4.58 14.69 8.35
CA ASN A 267 5.13 15.81 9.11
C ASN A 267 6.35 15.44 9.98
N THR A 268 6.66 14.15 10.13
CA THR A 268 7.79 13.66 10.92
C THR A 268 8.39 12.40 10.30
N SER A 269 9.51 11.91 10.82
CA SER A 269 10.09 10.64 10.38
C SER A 269 9.24 9.47 10.89
N THR A 270 8.80 8.60 9.99
CA THR A 270 7.97 7.43 10.29
C THR A 270 8.51 6.18 9.60
N THR A 271 8.17 5.00 10.10
CA THR A 271 8.38 3.73 9.39
C THR A 271 7.11 3.35 8.66
N LEU A 272 7.20 3.12 7.35
CA LEU A 272 6.14 2.57 6.50
C LEU A 272 6.38 1.06 6.33
N ASP A 273 5.39 0.26 6.69
CA ASP A 273 5.26 -1.13 6.29
C ASP A 273 4.12 -1.27 5.25
N LEU A 274 4.42 -1.80 4.08
CA LEU A 274 3.43 -2.11 3.02
C LEU A 274 3.16 -3.62 3.04
N TYR A 275 1.88 -3.98 3.16
CA TYR A 275 1.40 -5.35 3.03
C TYR A 275 0.53 -5.47 1.79
N VAL A 276 0.69 -6.58 1.06
CA VAL A 276 -0.16 -6.95 -0.06
C VAL A 276 -0.70 -8.35 0.23
N ASN A 277 -2.02 -8.49 0.27
CA ASN A 277 -2.71 -9.73 0.65
C ASN A 277 -2.21 -10.31 1.98
N GLY A 278 -1.90 -9.41 2.94
CA GLY A 278 -1.40 -9.76 4.28
C GLY A 278 0.10 -10.09 4.35
N ALA A 279 0.81 -10.19 3.22
CA ALA A 279 2.25 -10.41 3.18
C ALA A 279 3.01 -9.07 3.18
N LEU A 280 4.02 -8.94 4.04
CA LEU A 280 4.91 -7.76 4.06
C LEU A 280 5.73 -7.71 2.76
N VAL A 281 5.56 -6.64 1.99
CA VAL A 281 6.29 -6.40 0.73
C VAL A 281 7.47 -5.45 0.93
N VAL A 282 7.30 -4.40 1.73
CA VAL A 282 8.39 -3.46 2.06
C VAL A 282 8.25 -2.89 3.46
N SER A 283 9.38 -2.62 4.12
CA SER A 283 9.48 -1.86 5.36
C SER A 283 10.61 -0.83 5.24
N ARG A 284 10.30 0.46 5.34
CA ARG A 284 11.26 1.57 5.12
C ARG A 284 10.94 2.80 5.97
N GLY A 285 11.97 3.57 6.31
CA GLY A 285 11.81 4.91 6.87
C GLY A 285 11.38 5.92 5.80
N VAL A 286 10.41 6.78 6.13
CA VAL A 286 9.89 7.85 5.27
C VAL A 286 9.78 9.16 6.06
N SER A 287 10.11 10.28 5.44
CA SER A 287 10.06 11.61 6.06
C SER A 287 9.76 12.68 4.99
N GLY A 288 8.92 13.66 5.30
CA GLY A 288 8.52 14.67 4.32
C GLY A 288 7.70 14.06 3.19
N SER A 289 8.01 14.41 1.93
CA SER A 289 7.37 13.83 0.75
C SER A 289 8.05 12.55 0.31
N PHE A 290 7.27 11.50 0.06
CA PHE A 290 7.73 10.20 -0.42
C PHE A 290 6.91 9.77 -1.62
N SER A 291 7.57 9.30 -2.68
CA SER A 291 6.92 8.72 -3.85
C SER A 291 7.75 7.54 -4.36
N ASP A 292 7.13 6.38 -4.53
CA ASP A 292 7.80 5.17 -4.99
C ASP A 292 6.84 4.27 -5.79
N SER A 293 7.41 3.40 -6.63
CA SER A 293 6.70 2.35 -7.35
C SER A 293 7.28 1.01 -6.92
N ILE A 294 6.54 0.30 -6.07
CA ILE A 294 7.02 -0.88 -5.36
C ILE A 294 6.54 -2.15 -6.08
N PRO A 295 7.45 -2.98 -6.62
CA PRO A 295 7.07 -4.22 -7.30
C PRO A 295 6.41 -5.22 -6.35
N ILE A 296 5.30 -5.81 -6.79
CA ILE A 296 4.63 -6.90 -6.09
C ILE A 296 5.38 -8.21 -6.41
N PRO A 297 5.83 -8.96 -5.40
CA PRO A 297 6.50 -10.24 -5.58
C PRO A 297 5.68 -11.21 -6.44
N SER A 298 6.33 -11.94 -7.35
CA SER A 298 5.66 -12.82 -8.32
C SER A 298 4.83 -13.93 -7.68
N ASN A 299 5.20 -14.39 -6.48
CA ASN A 299 4.43 -15.37 -5.71
C ASN A 299 3.09 -14.82 -5.21
N LEU A 300 2.90 -13.50 -5.15
CA LEU A 300 1.63 -12.86 -4.80
C LEU A 300 0.77 -12.54 -6.04
N LEU A 301 1.27 -12.77 -7.25
CA LEU A 301 0.54 -12.52 -8.51
C LEU A 301 -0.24 -13.75 -9.01
N GLN A 302 0.14 -14.96 -8.61
CA GLN A 302 -0.48 -16.19 -9.10
C GLN A 302 -1.92 -16.33 -8.61
N GLY A 303 -2.88 -16.28 -9.54
CA GLY A 303 -4.31 -16.40 -9.24
C GLY A 303 -4.92 -15.19 -8.54
N ALA A 304 -4.16 -14.12 -8.32
CA ALA A 304 -4.62 -12.92 -7.64
C ALA A 304 -5.20 -11.93 -8.66
N GLN A 305 -6.53 -11.78 -8.66
CA GLN A 305 -7.23 -10.69 -9.36
C GLN A 305 -7.53 -9.51 -8.43
N VAL A 306 -7.36 -9.72 -7.12
CA VAL A 306 -7.66 -8.76 -6.06
C VAL A 306 -6.43 -8.62 -5.15
N PHE A 307 -6.07 -7.38 -4.87
CA PHE A 307 -4.94 -6.97 -4.03
C PHE A 307 -5.48 -6.15 -2.86
N ASN A 308 -5.47 -6.75 -1.67
CA ASN A 308 -5.68 -6.02 -0.44
C ASN A 308 -4.35 -5.37 -0.03
N VAL A 309 -4.29 -4.05 -0.14
CA VAL A 309 -3.09 -3.26 0.15
C VAL A 309 -3.28 -2.56 1.49
N THR A 310 -2.43 -2.88 2.46
CA THR A 310 -2.41 -2.24 3.77
C THR A 310 -1.09 -1.49 3.97
N LEU A 311 -1.19 -0.21 4.31
CA LEU A 311 -0.07 0.62 4.75
C LEU A 311 -0.13 0.75 6.27
N VAL A 312 0.97 0.48 6.96
CA VAL A 312 1.11 0.71 8.41
C VAL A 312 2.24 1.69 8.65
N PHE A 313 1.91 2.82 9.26
CA PHE A 313 2.85 3.85 9.65
C PHE A 313 3.12 3.76 11.14
N ARG A 314 4.38 3.88 11.55
CA ARG A 314 4.79 3.84 12.96
C ARG A 314 5.77 4.97 13.26
N ALA A 315 5.59 5.63 14.40
CA ALA A 315 6.53 6.64 14.88
C ALA A 315 6.54 6.71 16.41
N LEU A 316 7.61 7.26 16.97
CA LEU A 316 7.75 7.51 18.41
C LEU A 316 7.03 8.79 18.86
N ASN A 317 6.68 9.66 17.92
CA ASN A 317 5.96 10.91 18.18
C ASN A 317 4.62 10.88 17.44
N PRO A 318 3.60 11.62 17.91
CA PRO A 318 2.38 11.85 17.15
C PRO A 318 2.72 12.32 15.73
N PHE A 319 2.01 11.80 14.74
CA PHE A 319 2.30 12.09 13.34
C PHE A 319 1.02 12.25 12.53
N GLN A 320 1.15 12.95 11.42
CA GLN A 320 0.17 13.04 10.37
C GLN A 320 0.78 12.46 9.09
N VAL A 321 0.04 11.57 8.42
CA VAL A 321 0.37 11.10 7.07
C VAL A 321 -0.81 11.43 6.17
N VAL A 322 -0.52 11.99 5.00
CA VAL A 322 -1.48 12.19 3.92
C VAL A 322 -1.04 11.32 2.76
N VAL A 323 -1.83 10.31 2.42
CA VAL A 323 -1.62 9.48 1.22
C VAL A 323 -2.32 10.17 0.05
N SER A 324 -1.54 10.70 -0.89
CA SER A 324 -2.05 11.44 -2.05
C SER A 324 -2.32 10.54 -3.24
N VAL A 325 -1.56 9.45 -3.38
CA VAL A 325 -1.74 8.44 -4.43
C VAL A 325 -1.55 7.05 -3.82
N LEU A 326 -2.52 6.17 -4.04
CA LEU A 326 -2.36 4.73 -3.86
C LEU A 326 -3.04 4.04 -5.04
N GLN A 327 -2.26 3.30 -5.82
CA GLN A 327 -2.77 2.56 -6.98
C GLN A 327 -2.00 1.27 -7.17
N VAL A 328 -2.67 0.25 -7.70
CA VAL A 328 -2.02 -0.96 -8.21
C VAL A 328 -2.10 -0.94 -9.73
N SER A 329 -0.94 -1.02 -10.37
CA SER A 329 -0.82 -1.15 -11.83
C SER A 329 -0.24 -2.52 -12.14
N GLY A 330 -0.68 -3.16 -13.23
CA GLY A 330 -0.29 -4.53 -13.55
C GLY A 330 -0.25 -4.77 -15.05
N PHE A 331 0.58 -5.73 -15.43
CA PHE A 331 0.71 -6.23 -16.80
C PHE A 331 0.35 -7.72 -16.80
N GLY A 332 -0.58 -8.12 -17.67
CA GLY A 332 -1.14 -9.47 -17.67
C GLY A 332 -1.98 -9.78 -18.91
N TYR A 333 -2.48 -11.01 -18.97
CA TYR A 333 -3.55 -11.43 -19.86
C TYR A 333 -4.90 -10.99 -19.31
N PHE A 334 -5.72 -10.38 -20.16
CA PHE A 334 -7.08 -9.99 -19.81
C PHE A 334 -8.09 -10.70 -20.72
N GLU A 335 -9.19 -11.20 -20.15
CA GLU A 335 -10.27 -11.96 -20.80
C GLU A 335 -11.18 -11.06 -21.67
N ASP A 336 -11.10 -9.75 -21.47
CA ASP A 336 -11.74 -8.79 -22.36
C ASP A 336 -10.94 -8.73 -23.68
N HIS A 337 -11.50 -9.35 -24.73
CA HIS A 337 -11.17 -9.29 -26.17
C HIS A 337 -10.53 -10.58 -26.71
N VAL A 338 -11.09 -11.37 -27.63
CA VAL A 338 -12.37 -11.38 -28.38
C VAL A 338 -12.58 -12.84 -28.85
N ILE A 339 -13.74 -13.44 -28.55
CA ILE A 339 -14.08 -14.82 -28.97
C ILE A 339 -14.25 -14.92 -30.51
N ASP A 340 -14.59 -13.81 -31.16
CA ASP A 340 -14.81 -13.69 -32.60
C ASP A 340 -13.92 -12.58 -33.21
N VAL A 341 -12.61 -12.83 -33.39
CA VAL A 341 -11.67 -11.87 -34.01
C VAL A 341 -11.56 -12.10 -35.51
N HIS A 342 -11.51 -11.02 -36.28
CA HIS A 342 -11.05 -11.05 -37.66
C HIS A 342 -9.63 -10.47 -37.72
N LEU A 343 -8.69 -11.24 -38.27
CA LEU A 343 -7.29 -10.87 -38.38
C LEU A 343 -6.99 -10.36 -39.79
N LEU A 344 -6.32 -9.23 -39.88
CA LEU A 344 -5.82 -8.70 -41.14
C LEU A 344 -4.32 -8.45 -41.05
N GLY A 345 -3.54 -9.14 -41.89
CA GLY A 345 -2.15 -8.80 -42.14
C GLY A 345 -2.06 -7.70 -43.19
N SER A 346 -1.38 -6.59 -42.88
CA SER A 346 -1.14 -5.50 -43.84
C SER A 346 0.23 -4.88 -43.59
N GLY A 347 1.06 -4.82 -44.63
CA GLY A 347 2.44 -4.37 -44.50
C GLY A 347 3.22 -5.27 -43.53
N THR A 348 3.64 -4.72 -42.39
CA THR A 348 4.34 -5.42 -41.31
C THR A 348 3.52 -5.60 -40.04
N GLU A 349 2.22 -5.30 -40.09
CA GLU A 349 1.31 -5.35 -38.94
C GLU A 349 0.24 -6.41 -39.11
N ILE A 350 -0.15 -7.01 -37.99
CA ILE A 350 -1.33 -7.84 -37.83
C ILE A 350 -2.32 -7.04 -37.00
N ARG A 351 -3.50 -6.79 -37.58
CA ARG A 351 -4.55 -5.98 -36.98
C ARG A 351 -5.70 -6.86 -36.53
N PHE A 352 -6.14 -6.65 -35.30
CA PHE A 352 -7.24 -7.39 -34.69
C PHE A 352 -8.53 -6.58 -34.79
N TYR A 353 -9.55 -7.10 -35.46
CA TYR A 353 -10.87 -6.49 -35.55
C TYR A 353 -11.91 -7.30 -34.79
N ASN A 354 -12.85 -6.61 -34.15
CA ASN A 354 -14.02 -7.24 -33.55
C ASN A 354 -14.96 -7.72 -34.67
N ALA A 355 -15.12 -9.04 -34.83
CA ALA A 355 -15.94 -9.54 -35.94
C ALA A 355 -17.43 -9.25 -35.77
N THR A 356 -17.91 -9.00 -34.54
CA THR A 356 -19.31 -8.58 -34.30
C THR A 356 -19.60 -7.16 -34.81
N GLU A 357 -18.58 -6.31 -34.94
CA GLU A 357 -18.72 -4.95 -35.46
C GLU A 357 -18.72 -4.89 -36.99
N LEU A 358 -18.27 -5.95 -37.68
CA LEU A 358 -18.25 -6.03 -39.15
C LEU A 358 -19.64 -5.76 -39.76
N ILE A 359 -20.69 -6.16 -39.05
CA ILE A 359 -22.08 -6.04 -39.52
C ILE A 359 -22.62 -4.63 -39.23
N SER A 360 -22.37 -4.08 -38.04
CA SER A 360 -23.00 -2.84 -37.57
C SER A 360 -22.19 -1.58 -37.89
N ALA A 361 -20.86 -1.60 -37.88
CA ALA A 361 -20.03 -0.40 -37.94
C ALA A 361 -19.75 0.08 -39.38
N SER A 362 -19.89 1.39 -39.64
CA SER A 362 -19.57 2.00 -40.94
C SER A 362 -18.07 2.11 -41.22
N SER A 363 -17.25 2.05 -40.17
CA SER A 363 -15.80 1.94 -40.22
C SER A 363 -15.31 1.08 -39.05
N LEU A 364 -14.25 0.30 -39.28
CA LEU A 364 -13.66 -0.54 -38.25
C LEU A 364 -12.35 0.09 -37.77
N LYS A 365 -12.19 0.18 -36.45
CA LYS A 365 -10.91 0.49 -35.82
C LYS A 365 -10.31 -0.81 -35.30
N PRO A 366 -9.00 -1.05 -35.48
CA PRO A 366 -8.36 -2.21 -34.87
C PRO A 366 -8.44 -2.09 -33.35
N LEU A 367 -8.74 -3.20 -32.68
CA LEU A 367 -8.70 -3.31 -31.21
C LEU A 367 -7.28 -3.13 -30.70
N TYR A 368 -6.32 -3.72 -31.41
CA TYR A 368 -4.88 -3.54 -31.23
C TYR A 368 -4.12 -4.04 -32.46
N ASN A 369 -2.85 -3.66 -32.56
CA ASN A 369 -1.94 -4.03 -33.63
C ASN A 369 -0.76 -4.82 -33.05
N VAL A 370 -0.32 -5.85 -33.78
CA VAL A 370 0.89 -6.61 -33.48
C VAL A 370 1.88 -6.41 -34.63
N SER A 371 3.11 -5.99 -34.34
CA SER A 371 4.14 -5.93 -35.36
C SER A 371 4.65 -7.34 -35.66
N ALA A 372 4.52 -7.78 -36.91
CA ALA A 372 5.02 -9.06 -37.40
C ALA A 372 6.49 -8.96 -37.85
N TYR A 373 7.01 -7.74 -38.04
CA TYR A 373 8.36 -7.45 -38.58
C TYR A 373 8.65 -8.06 -39.97
N VAL A 374 7.65 -8.66 -40.61
CA VAL A 374 7.74 -9.28 -41.94
C VAL A 374 6.65 -8.73 -42.85
N GLN A 375 6.90 -8.67 -44.15
CA GLN A 375 5.93 -8.16 -45.12
C GLN A 375 4.91 -9.24 -45.51
N PHE A 376 3.61 -8.94 -45.42
CA PHE A 376 2.54 -9.80 -45.94
C PHE A 376 2.45 -9.68 -47.47
N ASP A 377 3.23 -10.49 -48.20
CA ASP A 377 3.29 -10.54 -49.67
C ASP A 377 2.62 -11.79 -50.27
N GLY A 378 1.87 -12.54 -49.45
CA GLY A 378 1.24 -13.81 -49.81
C GLY A 378 2.07 -15.06 -49.46
N SER A 379 3.35 -14.92 -49.09
CA SER A 379 4.17 -16.01 -48.55
C SER A 379 4.02 -16.21 -47.04
N VAL A 380 3.43 -15.24 -46.35
CA VAL A 380 3.16 -15.29 -44.90
C VAL A 380 1.70 -15.63 -44.66
N ALA A 381 1.44 -16.51 -43.69
CA ALA A 381 0.09 -16.80 -43.22
C ALA A 381 0.02 -16.71 -41.69
N ILE A 382 -1.16 -16.35 -41.18
CA ILE A 382 -1.42 -16.20 -39.74
C ILE A 382 -2.66 -17.00 -39.33
N ALA A 383 -2.63 -17.55 -38.12
CA ALA A 383 -3.77 -18.20 -37.49
C ALA A 383 -3.80 -17.85 -36.01
N TYR A 384 -4.98 -17.81 -35.42
CA TYR A 384 -5.16 -17.51 -34.01
C TYR A 384 -5.87 -18.67 -33.32
N ASN A 385 -5.25 -19.18 -32.26
CA ASN A 385 -5.86 -20.18 -31.42
C ASN A 385 -6.67 -19.46 -30.32
N SER A 386 -7.99 -19.45 -30.46
CA SER A 386 -8.88 -18.82 -29.49
C SER A 386 -8.94 -19.52 -28.14
N SER A 387 -8.48 -20.78 -28.05
CA SER A 387 -8.46 -21.55 -26.79
C SER A 387 -7.20 -21.27 -25.95
N SER A 388 -6.06 -21.05 -26.62
CA SER A 388 -4.79 -20.74 -25.94
C SER A 388 -4.38 -19.27 -26.05
N TYR A 389 -5.15 -18.46 -26.78
CA TYR A 389 -4.89 -17.05 -27.06
C TYR A 389 -3.53 -16.78 -27.73
N VAL A 390 -3.01 -17.76 -28.48
CA VAL A 390 -1.73 -17.65 -29.19
C VAL A 390 -1.97 -17.30 -30.66
N LEU A 391 -1.30 -16.25 -31.11
CA LEU A 391 -1.22 -15.89 -32.52
C LEU A 391 -0.03 -16.62 -33.13
N TYR A 392 -0.29 -17.44 -34.15
CA TYR A 392 0.73 -18.12 -34.92
C TYR A 392 0.93 -17.43 -36.27
N MET A 393 2.19 -17.36 -36.69
CA MET A 393 2.60 -16.87 -37.99
C MET A 393 3.53 -17.89 -38.62
N VAL A 394 3.33 -18.19 -39.90
CA VAL A 394 4.27 -18.98 -40.69
C VAL A 394 4.89 -18.12 -41.78
N ASN A 395 6.21 -18.23 -41.94
CA ASN A 395 6.95 -17.61 -43.03
C ASN A 395 7.99 -18.60 -43.61
N GLY A 396 8.91 -18.12 -44.46
CA GLY A 396 9.95 -18.96 -45.06
C GLY A 396 10.96 -19.58 -44.07
N SER A 397 11.06 -19.03 -42.85
CA SER A 397 11.97 -19.49 -41.81
C SER A 397 11.35 -20.51 -40.86
N GLY A 398 10.04 -20.48 -40.66
CA GLY A 398 9.38 -21.40 -39.72
C GLY A 398 8.00 -20.95 -39.26
N VAL A 399 7.50 -21.62 -38.23
CA VAL A 399 6.30 -21.24 -37.46
C VAL A 399 6.75 -20.48 -36.21
N TYR A 400 6.18 -19.30 -36.02
CA TYR A 400 6.38 -18.44 -34.88
C TYR A 400 5.10 -18.34 -34.07
N ALA A 401 5.22 -18.31 -32.75
CA ALA A 401 4.15 -17.91 -31.85
C ALA A 401 4.43 -16.49 -31.35
N TRP A 402 3.41 -15.65 -31.34
CA TRP A 402 3.46 -14.37 -30.69
C TRP A 402 2.82 -14.47 -29.32
N ASN A 403 3.56 -14.01 -28.31
CA ASN A 403 3.08 -13.74 -26.97
C ASN A 403 3.46 -12.28 -26.59
N PRO A 404 3.01 -11.77 -25.43
CA PRO A 404 3.33 -10.39 -25.03
C PRO A 404 4.83 -10.10 -24.79
N LEU A 405 5.69 -11.12 -24.71
CA LEU A 405 7.16 -10.96 -24.65
C LEU A 405 7.78 -10.86 -26.05
N GLY A 406 7.01 -11.11 -27.11
CA GLY A 406 7.43 -11.01 -28.50
C GLY A 406 7.17 -12.30 -29.29
N TRP A 407 7.79 -12.38 -30.47
CA TRP A 407 7.76 -13.56 -31.31
C TRP A 407 8.80 -14.60 -30.85
N SER A 408 8.39 -15.83 -30.62
CA SER A 408 9.25 -17.00 -30.47
C SER A 408 9.15 -17.90 -31.70
N LEU A 409 10.29 -18.43 -32.16
CA LEU A 409 10.29 -19.50 -33.17
C LEU A 409 9.90 -20.80 -32.47
N GLU A 410 8.78 -21.39 -32.86
CA GLU A 410 8.31 -22.66 -32.32
C GLU A 410 8.95 -23.84 -33.06
N THR A 411 9.02 -23.74 -34.40
CA THR A 411 9.69 -24.76 -35.20
C THR A 411 10.12 -24.21 -36.55
N ASP A 412 11.26 -24.68 -37.07
CA ASP A 412 11.74 -24.45 -38.44
C ASP A 412 11.35 -25.59 -39.40
N GLY A 413 10.74 -26.66 -38.88
CA GLY A 413 10.36 -27.85 -39.64
C GLY A 413 9.14 -27.63 -40.55
N CYS A 414 8.25 -26.71 -40.18
CA CYS A 414 7.13 -26.26 -41.01
C CYS A 414 7.36 -24.82 -41.47
N ARG A 415 7.36 -24.59 -42.79
CA ARG A 415 7.62 -23.28 -43.39
C ARG A 415 6.73 -23.03 -44.59
N ALA A 416 6.52 -21.76 -44.89
CA ALA A 416 5.94 -21.35 -46.15
C ALA A 416 6.95 -21.56 -47.29
N ALA A 417 6.49 -22.11 -48.41
CA ALA A 417 7.30 -22.32 -49.61
C ALA A 417 7.14 -21.17 -50.63
N GLY A 418 6.04 -20.42 -50.56
CA GLY A 418 5.80 -19.27 -51.43
C GLY A 418 4.35 -18.78 -51.37
N PRO A 419 3.92 -17.97 -52.35
CA PRO A 419 2.59 -17.37 -52.38
C PRO A 419 1.45 -18.38 -52.26
N GLY A 420 0.44 -18.05 -51.46
CA GLY A 420 -0.72 -18.92 -51.21
C GLY A 420 -0.52 -19.87 -50.02
N ALA A 421 0.53 -19.65 -49.22
CA ALA A 421 0.70 -20.35 -47.96
C ALA A 421 -0.54 -20.14 -47.06
N ARG A 422 -0.88 -21.18 -46.27
CA ARG A 422 -1.94 -21.13 -45.27
C ARG A 422 -1.48 -21.83 -44.01
N VAL A 423 -2.00 -21.37 -42.88
CA VAL A 423 -1.80 -22.01 -41.58
C VAL A 423 -3.15 -22.10 -40.89
N GLU A 424 -3.43 -23.25 -40.31
CA GLU A 424 -4.63 -23.50 -39.51
C GLU A 424 -4.23 -24.12 -38.18
N VAL A 425 -4.94 -23.78 -37.11
CA VAL A 425 -4.71 -24.33 -35.78
C VAL A 425 -5.92 -25.16 -35.38
N VAL A 426 -5.69 -26.44 -35.09
CA VAL A 426 -6.71 -27.39 -34.67
C VAL A 426 -6.27 -28.01 -33.36
N GLU A 427 -6.90 -27.62 -32.26
CA GLU A 427 -6.50 -28.03 -30.91
C GLU A 427 -5.01 -27.72 -30.65
N SER A 428 -4.15 -28.74 -30.54
CA SER A 428 -2.70 -28.63 -30.36
C SER A 428 -1.88 -28.79 -31.64
N PHE A 429 -2.54 -28.92 -32.80
CA PHE A 429 -1.88 -29.10 -34.09
C PHE A 429 -1.87 -27.81 -34.90
N ILE A 430 -0.72 -27.49 -35.48
CA ILE A 430 -0.56 -26.42 -36.46
C ILE A 430 -0.32 -27.07 -37.82
N ALA A 431 -1.28 -26.89 -38.73
CA ALA A 431 -1.17 -27.41 -40.09
C ALA A 431 -0.77 -26.29 -41.05
N VAL A 432 0.38 -26.45 -41.70
CA VAL A 432 0.92 -25.52 -42.69
C VAL A 432 0.73 -26.10 -44.09
N LEU A 433 -0.09 -25.43 -44.89
CA LEU A 433 -0.19 -25.62 -46.34
C LEU A 433 0.89 -24.72 -46.98
N PRO A 434 1.97 -25.28 -47.56
CA PRO A 434 3.16 -24.47 -47.89
C PRO A 434 2.96 -23.43 -49.00
N GLY A 435 1.84 -23.45 -49.72
CA GLY A 435 1.51 -22.47 -50.77
C GLY A 435 1.82 -22.96 -52.19
N GLU A 436 2.96 -22.57 -52.74
CA GLU A 436 3.50 -23.06 -54.03
C GLU A 436 3.40 -24.60 -54.18
N PRO A 437 3.52 -25.18 -55.39
CA PRO A 437 3.23 -26.59 -55.66
C PRO A 437 3.89 -27.54 -54.65
N SER A 438 3.13 -27.95 -53.64
CA SER A 438 3.59 -28.82 -52.56
C SER A 438 2.75 -30.08 -52.57
N SER A 439 3.44 -31.21 -52.56
CA SER A 439 2.86 -32.54 -52.43
C SER A 439 2.68 -32.97 -50.98
N TYR A 440 2.73 -32.05 -50.01
CA TYR A 440 2.50 -32.35 -48.59
C TYR A 440 1.92 -31.18 -47.80
N VAL A 441 1.28 -31.52 -46.68
CA VAL A 441 0.96 -30.60 -45.57
C VAL A 441 1.98 -30.86 -44.46
N CYS A 442 2.59 -29.80 -43.93
CA CYS A 442 3.42 -29.93 -42.73
C CYS A 442 2.55 -29.77 -41.49
N VAL A 443 2.67 -30.67 -40.53
CA VAL A 443 1.92 -30.62 -39.27
C VAL A 443 2.89 -30.57 -38.10
N TYR A 444 2.70 -29.60 -37.22
CA TYR A 444 3.42 -29.45 -35.96
C TYR A 444 2.49 -29.72 -34.78
N ASP A 445 2.79 -30.74 -33.98
CA ASP A 445 2.11 -31.05 -32.72
C ASP A 445 2.78 -30.29 -31.59
N VAL A 446 2.19 -29.17 -31.19
CA VAL A 446 2.72 -28.26 -30.15
C VAL A 446 2.83 -28.96 -28.80
N SER A 447 1.94 -29.92 -28.52
CA SER A 447 1.91 -30.62 -27.22
C SER A 447 3.06 -31.59 -27.03
N ARG A 448 3.58 -32.13 -28.15
CA ARG A 448 4.67 -33.12 -28.16
C ARG A 448 5.98 -32.58 -28.70
N ASP A 449 5.95 -31.37 -29.25
CA ASP A 449 7.06 -30.77 -29.96
C ASP A 449 7.58 -31.64 -31.13
N VAL A 450 6.65 -32.10 -31.99
CA VAL A 450 6.97 -33.01 -33.10
C VAL A 450 6.43 -32.46 -34.42
N VAL A 451 7.27 -32.50 -35.46
CA VAL A 451 6.92 -32.14 -36.84
C VAL A 451 6.82 -33.40 -37.72
N TYR A 452 5.79 -33.47 -38.56
CA TYR A 452 5.64 -34.52 -39.56
C TYR A 452 4.92 -34.02 -40.82
N ASN A 453 5.15 -34.71 -41.94
CA ASN A 453 4.58 -34.36 -43.24
C ASN A 453 3.52 -35.36 -43.67
N ILE A 454 2.37 -34.87 -44.11
CA ILE A 454 1.28 -35.68 -44.65
C ILE A 454 1.25 -35.54 -46.16
N SER A 455 1.43 -36.66 -46.88
CA SER A 455 1.52 -36.67 -48.34
C SER A 455 0.18 -36.38 -49.02
N LEU A 456 0.23 -35.47 -49.99
CA LEU A 456 -0.82 -35.06 -50.92
C LEU A 456 -0.45 -35.38 -52.38
N ALA A 457 0.59 -36.18 -52.61
CA ALA A 457 1.15 -36.45 -53.94
C ALA A 457 0.10 -36.97 -54.96
N THR A 458 -0.95 -37.64 -54.48
CA THR A 458 -2.06 -38.17 -55.29
C THR A 458 -2.83 -37.07 -56.03
N TYR A 459 -2.88 -35.84 -55.51
CA TYR A 459 -3.76 -34.79 -56.01
C TYR A 459 -3.11 -33.73 -56.92
N ARG A 460 -1.76 -33.71 -56.99
CA ARG A 460 -0.97 -32.79 -57.84
C ARG A 460 -1.43 -31.32 -57.77
N PHE A 461 -1.49 -30.79 -56.55
CA PHE A 461 -1.85 -29.40 -56.30
C PHE A 461 -0.77 -28.44 -56.82
N TYR A 462 -1.23 -27.35 -57.42
CA TYR A 462 -0.42 -26.26 -57.95
C TYR A 462 -0.40 -25.06 -57.01
N LYS A 463 -1.55 -24.69 -56.41
CA LYS A 463 -1.65 -23.54 -55.49
C LYS A 463 -2.80 -23.72 -54.50
N TYR A 464 -2.57 -23.55 -53.21
CA TYR A 464 -3.64 -23.51 -52.21
C TYR A 464 -4.35 -22.15 -52.25
N THR A 465 -5.69 -22.14 -52.14
CA THR A 465 -6.51 -20.93 -52.28
C THR A 465 -7.20 -20.53 -50.97
N ALA A 466 -7.82 -21.47 -50.27
CA ALA A 466 -8.46 -21.23 -48.98
C ALA A 466 -8.32 -22.45 -48.07
N SER A 467 -8.41 -22.23 -46.77
CA SER A 467 -8.47 -23.25 -45.73
C SER A 467 -9.44 -22.83 -44.63
N ALA A 468 -9.94 -23.82 -43.90
CA ALA A 468 -10.81 -23.64 -42.74
C ALA A 468 -10.72 -24.88 -41.83
N VAL A 469 -11.06 -24.70 -40.56
CA VAL A 469 -11.09 -25.78 -39.56
C VAL A 469 -12.51 -26.33 -39.43
N ASN A 470 -12.65 -27.66 -39.45
CA ASN A 470 -13.90 -28.37 -39.23
C ASN A 470 -13.67 -29.57 -38.29
N GLY A 471 -13.90 -29.36 -36.99
CA GLY A 471 -13.58 -30.36 -35.96
C GLY A 471 -12.08 -30.66 -35.92
N SER A 472 -11.72 -31.94 -35.99
CA SER A 472 -10.33 -32.43 -36.03
C SER A 472 -9.66 -32.31 -37.41
N SER A 473 -10.38 -31.79 -38.41
CA SER A 473 -9.92 -31.74 -39.79
C SER A 473 -9.69 -30.31 -40.26
N ILE A 474 -8.72 -30.13 -41.16
CA ILE A 474 -8.65 -28.96 -42.02
C ILE A 474 -9.36 -29.27 -43.34
N VAL A 475 -10.18 -28.34 -43.80
CA VAL A 475 -10.78 -28.37 -45.14
C VAL A 475 -10.07 -27.29 -45.95
N PHE A 476 -9.62 -27.62 -47.15
CA PHE A 476 -8.90 -26.67 -47.98
C PHE A 476 -9.24 -26.83 -49.46
N THR A 477 -9.10 -25.73 -50.18
CA THR A 477 -9.21 -25.70 -51.64
C THR A 477 -7.84 -25.45 -52.25
N ALA A 478 -7.57 -26.15 -53.35
CA ALA A 478 -6.34 -25.98 -54.12
C ALA A 478 -6.63 -26.06 -55.62
N LEU A 479 -5.83 -25.36 -56.42
CA LEU A 479 -5.83 -25.49 -57.86
C LEU A 479 -5.04 -26.75 -58.25
N ASP A 480 -5.60 -27.61 -59.10
CA ASP A 480 -4.85 -28.69 -59.74
C ASP A 480 -4.01 -28.16 -60.92
N SER A 481 -3.14 -29.01 -61.47
CA SER A 481 -2.29 -28.65 -62.61
C SER A 481 -3.06 -28.34 -63.91
N ARG A 482 -4.38 -28.56 -63.94
CA ARG A 482 -5.28 -28.24 -65.06
C ARG A 482 -6.12 -26.99 -64.78
N GLY A 483 -5.90 -26.32 -63.65
CA GLY A 483 -6.64 -25.13 -63.22
C GLY A 483 -8.00 -25.41 -62.58
N GLY A 484 -8.34 -26.68 -62.32
CA GLY A 484 -9.55 -27.04 -61.60
C GLY A 484 -9.40 -26.80 -60.09
N VAL A 485 -10.48 -26.40 -59.41
CA VAL A 485 -10.49 -26.25 -57.95
C VAL A 485 -10.82 -27.59 -57.32
N VAL A 486 -9.89 -28.16 -56.56
CA VAL A 486 -10.08 -29.35 -55.76
C VAL A 486 -10.41 -28.94 -54.33
N LEU A 487 -11.51 -29.49 -53.81
CA LEU A 487 -11.84 -29.43 -52.39
C LEU A 487 -11.37 -30.72 -51.72
N ALA A 488 -10.50 -30.59 -50.72
CA ALA A 488 -9.99 -31.70 -49.94
C ALA A 488 -10.17 -31.45 -48.44
N SER A 489 -10.20 -32.53 -47.68
CA SER A 489 -10.13 -32.53 -46.22
C SER A 489 -8.96 -33.38 -45.75
N LEU A 490 -8.28 -32.93 -44.72
CA LEU A 490 -7.23 -33.65 -44.01
C LEU A 490 -7.62 -33.74 -42.54
N ASP A 491 -7.80 -34.95 -42.03
CA ASP A 491 -7.97 -35.19 -40.60
C ASP A 491 -6.60 -35.27 -39.92
N LEU A 492 -6.35 -34.40 -38.94
CA LEU A 492 -5.04 -34.26 -38.30
C LEU A 492 -4.79 -35.33 -37.23
N LEU A 493 -5.82 -36.03 -36.77
CA LEU A 493 -5.71 -37.11 -35.80
C LEU A 493 -5.42 -38.45 -36.48
N THR A 494 -6.07 -38.71 -37.62
CA THR A 494 -5.91 -39.97 -38.38
C THR A 494 -4.91 -39.87 -39.52
N ASN A 495 -4.48 -38.65 -39.88
CA ASN A 495 -3.68 -38.33 -41.06
C ASN A 495 -4.34 -38.75 -42.38
N GLU A 496 -5.65 -39.01 -42.39
CA GLU A 496 -6.38 -39.37 -43.60
C GLU A 496 -6.68 -38.13 -44.47
N THR A 497 -6.34 -38.23 -45.76
CA THR A 497 -6.69 -37.22 -46.75
C THR A 497 -7.82 -37.71 -47.63
N ARG A 498 -8.84 -36.87 -47.85
CA ARG A 498 -10.00 -37.19 -48.67
C ARG A 498 -10.31 -36.05 -49.63
N GLN A 499 -10.43 -36.37 -50.91
CA GLN A 499 -11.00 -35.45 -51.89
C GLN A 499 -12.52 -35.45 -51.75
N LEU A 500 -13.09 -34.27 -51.53
CA LEU A 500 -14.53 -34.08 -51.34
C LEU A 500 -15.22 -33.73 -52.66
N ALA A 501 -14.61 -32.86 -53.47
CA ALA A 501 -15.15 -32.44 -54.76
C ALA A 501 -14.05 -31.93 -55.70
N VAL A 502 -14.31 -31.95 -57.01
CA VAL A 502 -13.49 -31.29 -58.04
C VAL A 502 -14.41 -30.43 -58.89
N VAL A 503 -14.05 -29.16 -59.04
CA VAL A 503 -14.84 -28.19 -59.78
C VAL A 503 -14.04 -27.73 -61.00
N PRO A 504 -14.57 -27.88 -62.21
CA PRO A 504 -13.83 -27.63 -63.45
C PRO A 504 -13.63 -26.14 -63.80
N LEU A 505 -13.91 -25.20 -62.88
CA LEU A 505 -13.88 -23.75 -63.14
C LEU A 505 -12.83 -23.04 -62.28
N SER A 506 -12.18 -22.02 -62.85
CA SER A 506 -10.81 -21.63 -62.52
C SER A 506 -10.68 -20.14 -62.15
N CYS A 507 -10.90 -19.73 -60.90
CA CYS A 507 -10.70 -18.32 -60.51
C CYS A 507 -10.46 -18.12 -59.00
N ALA A 508 -11.49 -18.27 -58.17
CA ALA A 508 -11.42 -18.01 -56.73
C ALA A 508 -12.33 -18.97 -55.98
N ALA A 509 -11.84 -19.48 -54.85
CA ALA A 509 -12.59 -20.34 -53.94
C ALA A 509 -12.39 -19.84 -52.52
N GLY A 510 -13.48 -19.56 -51.82
CA GLY A 510 -13.53 -19.25 -50.41
C GLY A 510 -14.17 -20.40 -49.62
N LEU A 511 -13.88 -20.45 -48.32
CA LEU A 511 -14.46 -21.41 -47.39
C LEU A 511 -15.22 -20.67 -46.29
N ALA A 512 -16.32 -21.25 -45.83
CA ALA A 512 -16.89 -20.85 -44.55
C ALA A 512 -15.90 -21.13 -43.42
N VAL A 513 -15.92 -20.33 -42.36
CA VAL A 513 -15.01 -20.45 -41.21
C VAL A 513 -15.06 -21.86 -40.59
N ASP A 514 -16.20 -22.53 -40.64
CA ASP A 514 -16.42 -23.90 -40.15
C ASP A 514 -16.12 -25.01 -41.19
N GLY A 515 -15.59 -24.65 -42.37
CA GLY A 515 -15.33 -25.56 -43.49
C GLY A 515 -16.57 -26.26 -44.06
N SER A 516 -17.78 -25.92 -43.60
CA SER A 516 -19.01 -26.64 -43.96
C SER A 516 -19.48 -26.32 -45.39
N ARG A 517 -19.01 -25.21 -45.95
CA ARG A 517 -19.39 -24.69 -47.26
C ARG A 517 -18.20 -24.14 -48.02
N VAL A 518 -18.21 -24.37 -49.33
CA VAL A 518 -17.26 -23.79 -50.29
C VAL A 518 -18.00 -22.84 -51.20
N TYR A 519 -17.40 -21.69 -51.46
CA TYR A 519 -17.91 -20.65 -52.34
C TYR A 519 -16.92 -20.50 -53.49
N ILE A 520 -17.32 -20.88 -54.69
CA ILE A 520 -16.48 -20.82 -55.88
C ILE A 520 -17.04 -19.76 -56.82
N VAL A 521 -16.19 -18.82 -57.20
CA VAL A 521 -16.49 -17.77 -58.18
C VAL A 521 -15.82 -18.18 -59.50
N SER A 522 -16.62 -18.35 -60.55
CA SER A 522 -16.10 -18.78 -61.86
C SER A 522 -15.46 -17.63 -62.63
N CYS A 523 -14.26 -17.87 -63.20
CA CYS A 523 -13.71 -17.05 -64.28
C CYS A 523 -14.53 -17.35 -65.54
N GLY A 524 -14.94 -16.32 -66.27
CA GLY A 524 -15.41 -16.50 -67.66
C GLY A 524 -16.88 -16.88 -67.88
N LEU A 525 -17.69 -17.12 -66.84
CA LEU A 525 -19.17 -17.23 -67.01
C LEU A 525 -19.82 -15.88 -67.41
N TRP A 526 -19.02 -14.83 -67.51
CA TRP A 526 -19.37 -13.47 -67.90
C TRP A 526 -19.71 -13.27 -69.39
N ARG A 527 -19.36 -14.21 -70.28
CA ARG A 527 -19.56 -14.04 -71.74
C ARG A 527 -20.80 -14.70 -72.33
N GLY A 528 -21.55 -15.50 -71.56
CA GLY A 528 -22.71 -16.25 -72.06
C GLY A 528 -24.08 -15.79 -71.54
N ILE A 529 -24.11 -14.85 -70.58
CA ILE A 529 -25.34 -14.32 -69.97
C ILE A 529 -25.35 -12.81 -70.22
N THR A 530 -25.47 -12.39 -71.49
CA THR A 530 -25.43 -10.97 -71.88
C THR A 530 -26.73 -10.43 -72.45
N ASP A 531 -27.82 -11.20 -72.44
CA ASP A 531 -29.10 -10.76 -73.05
C ASP A 531 -30.14 -10.26 -72.03
N VAL A 532 -29.78 -10.09 -70.75
CA VAL A 532 -30.65 -9.44 -69.75
C VAL A 532 -29.85 -8.38 -69.01
N GLU A 533 -30.39 -7.17 -68.92
CA GLU A 533 -29.80 -5.90 -68.45
C GLU A 533 -29.24 -5.92 -67.00
N GLY A 534 -28.20 -6.70 -66.73
CA GLY A 534 -27.50 -6.66 -65.45
C GLY A 534 -26.33 -7.65 -65.39
N SER A 535 -25.11 -7.13 -65.28
CA SER A 535 -23.92 -7.92 -64.98
C SER A 535 -24.07 -8.59 -63.62
N GLY A 536 -23.97 -9.93 -63.58
CA GLY A 536 -24.10 -10.71 -62.36
C GLY A 536 -22.98 -11.71 -62.13
N ILE A 537 -22.71 -12.04 -60.86
CA ILE A 537 -21.66 -12.98 -60.44
C ILE A 537 -22.30 -14.35 -60.17
N GLY A 538 -21.86 -15.38 -60.90
CA GLY A 538 -22.19 -16.78 -60.55
C GLY A 538 -21.33 -17.27 -59.40
N VAL A 539 -21.94 -17.52 -58.23
CA VAL A 539 -21.30 -18.15 -57.07
C VAL A 539 -21.81 -19.57 -56.93
N TRP A 540 -20.91 -20.53 -57.13
CA TRP A 540 -21.19 -21.94 -56.87
C TRP A 540 -20.96 -22.24 -55.40
N ILE A 541 -22.00 -22.71 -54.72
CA ILE A 541 -21.98 -23.07 -53.31
C ILE A 541 -22.03 -24.59 -53.20
N TYR A 542 -21.05 -25.18 -52.52
CA TYR A 542 -21.08 -26.60 -52.17
C TYR A 542 -21.17 -26.77 -50.67
N SER A 543 -22.17 -27.51 -50.21
CA SER A 543 -22.26 -27.90 -48.81
C SER A 543 -21.53 -29.23 -48.62
N ALA A 544 -20.42 -29.22 -47.88
CA ALA A 544 -19.68 -30.43 -47.53
C ALA A 544 -20.54 -31.37 -46.68
N ARG A 545 -21.39 -30.80 -45.80
CA ARG A 545 -22.31 -31.56 -44.94
C ARG A 545 -23.42 -32.26 -45.72
N ALA A 546 -24.06 -31.56 -46.65
CA ALA A 546 -25.17 -32.11 -47.43
C ALA A 546 -24.71 -32.85 -48.69
N ARG A 547 -23.46 -32.66 -49.13
CA ARG A 547 -22.92 -33.10 -50.43
C ARG A 547 -23.75 -32.60 -51.62
N VAL A 548 -24.35 -31.42 -51.48
CA VAL A 548 -25.18 -30.78 -52.52
C VAL A 548 -24.47 -29.54 -53.04
N SER A 549 -24.52 -29.34 -54.36
CA SER A 549 -24.09 -28.11 -55.02
C SER A 549 -25.28 -27.26 -55.42
N SER A 550 -25.12 -25.94 -55.36
CA SER A 550 -26.11 -24.96 -55.80
C SER A 550 -25.37 -23.84 -56.54
N LEU A 551 -25.88 -23.44 -57.70
CA LEU A 551 -25.38 -22.25 -58.40
C LEU A 551 -26.30 -21.09 -58.04
N VAL A 552 -25.73 -20.03 -57.47
CA VAL A 552 -26.44 -18.79 -57.16
C VAL A 552 -25.93 -17.71 -58.12
N ILE A 553 -26.85 -17.03 -58.80
CA ILE A 553 -26.52 -15.89 -59.66
C ILE A 553 -26.83 -14.62 -58.87
N ILE A 554 -25.81 -13.82 -58.59
CA ILE A 554 -25.94 -12.50 -57.98
C ILE A 554 -26.23 -11.51 -59.10
N ALA A 555 -27.40 -10.86 -59.11
CA ALA A 555 -27.74 -9.87 -60.13
C ALA A 555 -27.34 -8.45 -59.72
N ASN A 556 -27.22 -7.53 -60.69
CA ASN A 556 -27.11 -6.08 -60.47
C ASN A 556 -25.85 -5.62 -59.71
N THR A 557 -24.70 -6.26 -59.97
CA THR A 557 -23.42 -5.80 -59.41
C THR A 557 -22.86 -4.71 -60.32
N SER A 558 -23.16 -3.44 -60.04
CA SER A 558 -22.45 -2.32 -60.66
C SER A 558 -20.98 -2.37 -60.23
N ALA A 559 -20.13 -2.85 -61.14
CA ALA A 559 -18.67 -2.74 -61.10
C ALA A 559 -17.94 -3.26 -59.83
N VAL A 560 -18.22 -4.49 -59.39
CA VAL A 560 -17.28 -5.16 -58.46
C VAL A 560 -16.20 -5.88 -59.28
N GLN A 561 -15.08 -5.21 -59.54
CA GLN A 561 -13.86 -5.86 -60.02
C GLN A 561 -13.26 -6.71 -58.89
N LEU A 562 -13.84 -7.90 -58.64
CA LEU A 562 -13.28 -8.86 -57.67
C LEU A 562 -11.95 -9.48 -58.13
N LEU A 563 -11.57 -9.31 -59.40
CA LEU A 563 -10.76 -10.32 -60.12
C LEU A 563 -9.33 -9.94 -60.47
N GLU A 564 -8.74 -8.88 -59.91
CA GLU A 564 -7.30 -8.67 -60.08
C GLU A 564 -6.49 -8.80 -58.78
N CYS A 565 -7.09 -8.75 -57.59
CA CYS A 565 -6.32 -8.67 -56.33
C CYS A 565 -6.92 -9.36 -55.09
N CYS A 566 -8.07 -10.05 -55.16
CA CYS A 566 -8.69 -10.60 -53.94
C CYS A 566 -8.11 -11.98 -53.58
N ASP A 567 -7.27 -12.03 -52.54
CA ASP A 567 -6.61 -13.26 -52.06
C ASP A 567 -7.47 -14.11 -51.10
N ARG A 568 -8.60 -13.57 -50.58
CA ARG A 568 -9.40 -14.26 -49.55
C ARG A 568 -10.90 -13.88 -49.59
N VAL A 569 -11.75 -14.90 -49.56
CA VAL A 569 -13.19 -14.79 -49.31
C VAL A 569 -13.53 -15.68 -48.11
N GLU A 570 -14.04 -15.09 -47.04
CA GLU A 570 -14.46 -15.76 -45.81
C GLU A 570 -15.98 -15.68 -45.66
N VAL A 571 -16.58 -16.60 -44.90
CA VAL A 571 -18.01 -16.51 -44.55
C VAL A 571 -18.21 -16.61 -43.05
N TYR A 572 -18.79 -15.57 -42.46
CA TYR A 572 -19.13 -15.49 -41.04
C TYR A 572 -20.65 -15.40 -40.87
N ARG A 573 -21.26 -16.32 -40.12
CA ARG A 573 -22.70 -16.34 -39.76
C ARG A 573 -23.69 -16.08 -40.92
N ASN A 574 -23.41 -16.65 -42.10
CA ASN A 574 -24.14 -16.50 -43.39
C ASN A 574 -23.84 -15.24 -44.21
N THR A 575 -22.93 -14.38 -43.75
CA THR A 575 -22.47 -13.20 -44.49
C THR A 575 -21.13 -13.51 -45.15
N LEU A 576 -21.03 -13.28 -46.46
CA LEU A 576 -19.81 -13.45 -47.23
C LEU A 576 -18.97 -12.17 -47.14
N ILE A 577 -17.72 -12.33 -46.73
CA ILE A 577 -16.76 -11.27 -46.51
C ILE A 577 -15.67 -11.43 -47.56
N ALA A 578 -15.57 -10.48 -48.48
CA ALA A 578 -14.48 -10.42 -49.45
C ALA A 578 -13.56 -9.25 -49.08
N VAL A 579 -12.25 -9.49 -49.05
CA VAL A 579 -11.27 -8.47 -48.70
C VAL A 579 -10.51 -8.08 -49.96
N ASP A 580 -10.56 -6.78 -50.30
CA ASP A 580 -9.64 -6.16 -51.26
C ASP A 580 -8.58 -5.34 -50.52
N ALA A 581 -7.59 -4.81 -51.25
CA ALA A 581 -6.48 -4.06 -50.65
C ALA A 581 -6.89 -2.81 -49.85
N GLN A 582 -8.13 -2.33 -49.98
CA GLN A 582 -8.62 -1.08 -49.40
C GLN A 582 -9.95 -1.22 -48.64
N ASN A 583 -10.70 -2.31 -48.83
CA ASN A 583 -12.05 -2.48 -48.33
C ASN A 583 -12.33 -3.91 -47.88
N ILE A 584 -13.18 -4.03 -46.86
CA ILE A 584 -13.94 -5.25 -46.56
C ILE A 584 -15.31 -5.10 -47.21
N LEU A 585 -15.65 -6.01 -48.12
CA LEU A 585 -16.96 -6.12 -48.74
C LEU A 585 -17.80 -7.11 -47.94
N VAL A 586 -18.92 -6.64 -47.41
CA VAL A 586 -19.89 -7.45 -46.67
C VAL A 586 -21.07 -7.75 -47.59
N ILE A 587 -21.26 -9.03 -47.91
CA ILE A 587 -22.25 -9.54 -48.85
C ILE A 587 -23.19 -10.45 -48.07
N ASP A 588 -24.42 -10.00 -47.80
CA ASP A 588 -25.37 -10.77 -47.00
C ASP A 588 -26.22 -11.70 -47.87
N ARG A 589 -26.47 -12.89 -47.33
CA ARG A 589 -27.27 -13.91 -47.98
C ARG A 589 -28.76 -13.67 -47.79
N ALA A 590 -29.22 -13.02 -46.72
CA ALA A 590 -30.64 -12.79 -46.50
C ALA A 590 -31.24 -11.81 -47.52
N SER A 591 -30.42 -10.91 -48.05
CA SER A 591 -30.74 -9.95 -49.10
C SER A 591 -30.46 -10.45 -50.53
N GLY A 592 -30.17 -11.74 -50.73
CA GLY A 592 -29.94 -12.30 -52.07
C GLY A 592 -28.51 -12.14 -52.59
N LEU A 593 -27.52 -12.05 -51.69
CA LEU A 593 -26.09 -11.85 -52.01
C LEU A 593 -25.79 -10.50 -52.67
N GLU A 594 -26.55 -9.47 -52.33
CA GLU A 594 -26.19 -8.09 -52.67
C GLU A 594 -25.03 -7.62 -51.76
N VAL A 595 -24.18 -6.71 -52.28
CA VAL A 595 -23.19 -6.01 -51.46
C VAL A 595 -23.95 -5.08 -50.53
N GLU A 596 -24.18 -5.50 -49.29
CA GLU A 596 -24.87 -4.66 -48.31
C GLU A 596 -24.00 -3.48 -47.87
N LYS A 597 -22.68 -3.69 -47.82
CA LYS A 597 -21.77 -2.70 -47.24
C LYS A 597 -20.35 -2.81 -47.80
N ARG A 598 -19.77 -1.65 -48.07
CA ARG A 598 -18.32 -1.48 -48.26
C ARG A 598 -17.76 -0.80 -47.03
N VAL A 599 -16.94 -1.52 -46.27
CA VAL A 599 -16.28 -0.99 -45.07
C VAL A 599 -14.86 -0.63 -45.45
N ALA A 600 -14.53 0.67 -45.43
CA ALA A 600 -13.18 1.13 -45.71
C ALA A 600 -12.22 0.66 -44.59
N ILE A 601 -11.10 0.06 -44.98
CA ILE A 601 -10.03 -0.29 -44.06
C ILE A 601 -9.11 0.93 -43.99
N TYR A 602 -9.20 1.71 -42.92
CA TYR A 602 -8.28 2.81 -42.73
C TYR A 602 -6.90 2.27 -42.33
N ALA A 603 -5.88 2.57 -43.12
CA ALA A 603 -4.53 2.72 -42.60
C ALA A 603 -4.55 3.97 -41.72
N THR A 604 -4.42 3.79 -40.41
CA THR A 604 -4.02 4.88 -39.51
C THR A 604 -2.63 5.34 -39.87
#